data_AF-A0A4U8YUA2-F1
#
_entry.id   AF-A0A4U8YUA2-F1
#
_cell.length_a   1.000
_cell.length_b   1.000
_cell.length_c   1.000
_cell.angle_alpha   90.00
_cell.angle_beta   90.00
_cell.angle_gamma   90.00
#
_symmetry.space_group_name_H-M   'P 1'
#
loop_
_entity.id
_entity.type
_entity.pdbx_description
1 polymer ?
#
loop_
_entity_poly.entity_id
_entity_poly.type
_entity_poly.pdbx_seq_one_letter_code
_entity_poly.pdbx_strand_id
1 'polypeptide(L)'
;RNHYDVAKYCNAHRGDDFIKDCPRFCGFCNSRQPVQVVCHDTRNDCSRVIARYSHDVRDYCHRHRNEPFIQQCQGTCGFCRAPAPAWHCVDVRHDCWWIGKHHSDVAAYCDKHKDNNFIKQCQRTCGYCKATAPHWGAGCVDLRNDCSRIAQYSHDVEGYCHTHRSIALIQQCPRTCGFCKAPAPALGCEDTRSDCDTINHIGEPKASYCARLRMDPAVSQCPKTCGFC
;
A
#
# COMPACT_ATOMS: atom_id res chain seq x y z
N ARG A 1 3.49 -39.09 -11.38
CA ARG A 1 3.72 -37.66 -11.09
C ARG A 1 5.20 -37.50 -10.76
N ASN A 2 6.00 -36.96 -11.68
CA ASN A 2 7.44 -36.78 -11.47
C ASN A 2 7.64 -35.61 -10.50
N HIS A 3 7.95 -35.93 -9.24
CA HIS A 3 8.47 -34.96 -8.29
C HIS A 3 9.93 -34.69 -8.66
N TYR A 4 10.18 -33.73 -9.54
CA TYR A 4 11.52 -33.18 -9.66
C TYR A 4 11.86 -32.46 -8.36
N ASP A 5 13.00 -32.82 -7.77
CA ASP A 5 13.57 -32.11 -6.64
C ASP A 5 14.01 -30.72 -7.12
N VAL A 6 13.12 -29.75 -6.90
CA VAL A 6 13.30 -28.35 -7.31
C VAL A 6 14.59 -27.78 -6.74
N ALA A 7 14.98 -28.17 -5.52
CA ALA A 7 16.21 -27.67 -4.92
C ALA A 7 17.44 -28.17 -5.69
N LYS A 8 17.45 -29.45 -6.08
CA LYS A 8 18.55 -30.03 -6.86
C LYS A 8 18.67 -29.40 -8.25
N TYR A 9 17.55 -29.15 -8.91
CA TYR A 9 17.50 -28.48 -10.21
C TYR A 9 18.00 -27.03 -10.12
N CYS A 10 17.49 -26.26 -9.16
CA CYS A 10 17.90 -24.87 -8.94
C CYS A 10 19.39 -24.71 -8.62
N ASN A 11 19.99 -25.66 -7.90
CA ASN A 11 21.41 -25.61 -7.57
C ASN A 11 22.30 -25.96 -8.77
N ALA A 12 21.87 -26.91 -9.61
CA ALA A 12 22.60 -27.29 -10.82
C ALA A 12 22.61 -26.18 -11.89
N HIS A 13 21.56 -25.35 -11.94
CA HIS A 13 21.35 -24.32 -12.97
C HIS A 13 21.57 -22.89 -12.46
N ARG A 14 22.31 -22.71 -11.36
CA ARG A 14 22.50 -21.40 -10.69
C ARG A 14 23.11 -20.30 -11.57
N GLY A 15 23.79 -20.67 -12.66
CA GLY A 15 24.44 -19.74 -13.59
C GLY A 15 23.55 -19.30 -14.76
N ASP A 16 22.42 -19.97 -14.99
CA ASP A 16 21.58 -19.77 -16.18
C ASP A 16 20.74 -18.50 -16.03
N ASP A 17 20.62 -17.73 -17.11
CA ASP A 17 19.90 -16.44 -17.09
C ASP A 17 18.42 -16.61 -16.73
N PHE A 18 17.81 -17.73 -17.11
CA PHE A 18 16.46 -18.10 -16.72
C PHE A 18 16.26 -18.21 -15.20
N ILE A 19 17.28 -18.68 -14.46
CA ILE A 19 17.24 -18.78 -13.00
C ILE A 19 17.49 -17.41 -12.34
N LYS A 20 18.25 -16.52 -12.98
CA LYS A 20 18.48 -15.14 -12.52
C LYS A 20 17.20 -14.29 -12.60
N ASP A 21 16.39 -14.48 -13.64
CA ASP A 21 15.14 -13.75 -13.85
C ASP A 21 13.94 -14.30 -13.03
N CYS A 22 14.07 -15.49 -12.43
CA CYS A 22 13.03 -16.14 -11.63
C CYS A 22 13.45 -16.47 -10.18
N PRO A 23 13.93 -15.50 -9.38
CA PRO A 23 14.52 -15.75 -8.07
C PRO A 23 13.51 -16.23 -7.00
N ARG A 24 12.20 -16.14 -7.28
CA ARG A 24 11.12 -16.58 -6.39
C ARG A 24 10.97 -18.10 -6.30
N PHE A 25 11.21 -18.85 -7.38
CA PHE A 25 10.95 -20.30 -7.40
C PHE A 25 12.04 -21.12 -6.72
N CYS A 26 13.29 -20.64 -6.75
CA CYS A 26 14.44 -21.35 -6.20
C CYS A 26 14.84 -20.90 -4.78
N GLY A 27 14.11 -19.97 -4.16
CA GLY A 27 14.42 -19.50 -2.81
C GLY A 27 15.75 -18.74 -2.68
N PHE A 28 16.39 -18.35 -3.78
CA PHE A 28 17.67 -17.63 -3.78
C PHE A 28 17.55 -16.13 -3.48
N CYS A 29 16.34 -15.62 -3.19
CA CYS A 29 16.15 -14.27 -2.68
C CYS A 29 16.75 -14.11 -1.27
N ASN A 30 18.07 -13.93 -1.18
CA ASN A 30 18.68 -13.32 -0.02
C ASN A 30 18.41 -11.81 -0.10
N SER A 31 17.54 -11.32 0.77
CA SER A 31 17.19 -9.90 0.98
C SER A 31 16.68 -9.16 -0.25
N ARG A 32 15.49 -8.57 -0.15
CA ARG A 32 15.11 -7.41 -0.95
C ARG A 32 16.30 -6.45 -0.93
N GLN A 33 16.99 -6.25 -2.05
CA GLN A 33 17.83 -5.07 -2.17
C GLN A 33 16.90 -3.90 -1.83
N PRO A 34 17.20 -3.10 -0.80
CA PRO A 34 16.40 -1.93 -0.53
C PRO A 34 16.39 -1.13 -1.83
N VAL A 35 15.20 -0.80 -2.33
CA VAL A 35 15.04 0.16 -3.42
C VAL A 35 15.86 1.36 -2.99
N GLN A 36 17.03 1.55 -3.61
CA GLN A 36 17.88 2.68 -3.27
C GLN A 36 17.10 3.89 -3.73
N VAL A 37 16.48 4.59 -2.78
CA VAL A 37 15.91 5.90 -3.04
C VAL A 37 17.11 6.81 -3.25
N VAL A 38 17.49 6.95 -4.52
CA VAL A 38 18.58 7.82 -4.95
C VAL A 38 18.11 9.24 -4.66
N CYS A 39 18.80 9.91 -3.76
CA CYS A 39 18.57 11.31 -3.56
C CYS A 39 19.17 12.08 -4.72
N HIS A 40 18.37 12.98 -5.31
CA HIS A 40 18.77 13.74 -6.48
C HIS A 40 19.19 15.15 -6.07
N ASP A 41 20.19 15.68 -6.76
CA ASP A 41 20.48 17.11 -6.71
C ASP A 41 19.31 17.88 -7.33
N THR A 42 18.95 19.02 -6.75
CA THR A 42 17.95 19.91 -7.35
C THR A 42 18.52 20.68 -8.54
N ARG A 43 19.84 20.59 -8.75
CA ARG A 43 20.58 21.15 -9.88
C ARG A 43 21.38 20.07 -10.60
N ASN A 44 21.54 20.24 -11.91
CA ASN A 44 22.26 19.30 -12.76
C ASN A 44 23.76 19.64 -12.94
N ASP A 45 24.23 20.78 -12.45
CA ASP A 45 25.60 21.27 -12.64
C ASP A 45 26.51 21.06 -11.43
N CYS A 46 26.01 20.43 -10.36
CA CYS A 46 26.71 20.20 -9.09
C CYS A 46 28.10 19.56 -9.27
N SER A 47 28.21 18.45 -10.00
CA SER A 47 29.49 17.77 -10.24
C SER A 47 30.51 18.64 -10.96
N ARG A 48 30.06 19.43 -11.94
CA ARG A 48 30.95 20.30 -12.74
C ARG A 48 31.41 21.51 -11.95
N VAL A 49 30.53 22.12 -11.17
CA VAL A 49 30.83 23.32 -10.40
C VAL A 49 31.77 22.97 -9.25
N ILE A 50 31.51 21.91 -8.50
CA ILE A 50 32.36 21.52 -7.37
C ILE A 50 33.75 21.08 -7.86
N ALA A 51 33.84 20.35 -8.97
CA ALA A 51 35.11 19.92 -9.56
C ALA A 51 35.99 21.09 -10.06
N ARG A 52 35.43 22.29 -10.26
CA ARG A 52 36.24 23.48 -10.60
C ARG A 52 36.93 24.11 -9.39
N TYR A 53 36.37 23.93 -8.19
CA TYR A 53 36.86 24.57 -6.97
C TYR A 53 37.74 23.65 -6.13
N SER A 54 37.61 22.33 -6.28
CA SER A 54 38.39 21.37 -5.51
C SER A 54 38.57 20.06 -6.26
N HIS A 55 39.75 19.47 -6.12
CA HIS A 55 40.00 18.07 -6.51
C HIS A 55 39.34 17.08 -5.53
N ASP A 56 39.08 17.52 -4.29
CA ASP A 56 38.34 16.76 -3.29
C ASP A 56 36.93 17.36 -3.11
N VAL A 57 35.97 16.76 -3.81
CA VAL A 57 34.55 17.11 -3.77
C VAL A 57 34.00 17.00 -2.35
N ARG A 58 34.42 15.97 -1.61
CA ARG A 58 33.86 15.66 -0.29
C ARG A 58 34.31 16.68 0.74
N ASP A 59 35.59 17.04 0.73
CA ASP A 59 36.12 18.07 1.61
C ASP A 59 35.51 19.46 1.33
N TYR A 60 35.36 19.83 0.05
CA TYR A 60 34.68 21.07 -0.34
C TYR A 60 33.23 21.10 0.16
N CYS A 61 32.47 20.03 -0.09
CA CYS A 61 31.10 19.90 0.39
C CYS A 61 31.02 20.04 1.91
N HIS A 62 31.94 19.46 2.68
CA HIS A 62 31.93 19.57 4.15
C HIS A 62 32.21 20.99 4.64
N ARG A 63 33.19 21.68 4.05
CA ARG A 63 33.53 23.06 4.41
C ARG A 63 32.41 24.05 4.08
N HIS A 64 31.70 23.82 2.98
CA HIS A 64 30.65 24.72 2.48
C HIS A 64 29.22 24.18 2.72
N ARG A 65 29.03 23.24 3.65
CA ARG A 65 27.76 22.53 3.89
C ARG A 65 26.53 23.44 4.06
N ASN A 66 26.72 24.63 4.64
CA ASN A 66 25.65 25.56 4.93
C ASN A 66 25.38 26.56 3.80
N GLU A 67 26.15 26.53 2.71
CA GLU A 67 25.92 27.43 1.59
C GLU A 67 24.69 27.02 0.77
N PRO A 68 23.88 27.97 0.28
CA PRO A 68 22.69 27.68 -0.52
C PRO A 68 22.98 26.82 -1.76
N PHE A 69 24.17 26.97 -2.35
CA PHE A 69 24.62 26.17 -3.48
C PHE A 69 24.81 24.69 -3.10
N ILE A 70 25.49 24.42 -1.98
CA ILE A 70 25.74 23.04 -1.51
C ILE A 70 24.44 22.37 -1.04
N GLN A 71 23.51 23.13 -0.49
CA GLN A 71 22.19 22.62 -0.13
C GLN A 71 21.34 22.16 -1.34
N GLN A 72 21.67 22.61 -2.55
CA GLN A 72 21.04 22.16 -3.80
C GLN A 72 21.76 20.96 -4.44
N CYS A 73 22.93 20.60 -3.92
CA CYS A 73 23.82 19.55 -4.41
C CYS A 73 23.98 18.39 -3.42
N GLN A 74 22.91 18.06 -2.69
CA GLN A 74 22.95 17.08 -1.60
C GLN A 74 23.26 15.65 -2.05
N GLY A 75 22.89 15.29 -3.29
CA GLY A 75 23.20 14.01 -3.91
C GLY A 75 24.69 13.92 -4.25
N THR A 76 25.21 14.91 -4.98
CA THR A 76 26.65 15.02 -5.30
C THR A 76 27.52 15.09 -4.04
N CYS A 77 27.09 15.82 -3.01
CA CYS A 77 27.81 15.97 -1.75
C CYS A 77 27.58 14.83 -0.74
N GLY A 78 26.70 13.87 -1.03
CA GLY A 78 26.36 12.77 -0.11
C GLY A 78 25.72 13.23 1.20
N PHE A 79 25.13 14.43 1.24
CA PHE A 79 24.42 14.97 2.42
C PHE A 79 22.98 14.52 2.52
N CYS A 80 22.45 13.94 1.44
CA CYS A 80 21.16 13.31 1.49
C CYS A 80 21.13 12.19 2.52
N ARG A 81 20.23 12.33 3.49
CA ARG A 81 19.64 11.15 4.12
C ARG A 81 18.67 10.60 3.10
N ALA A 82 18.87 9.36 2.65
CA ALA A 82 17.80 8.64 1.99
C ALA A 82 16.54 8.81 2.87
N PRO A 83 15.38 9.20 2.31
CA PRO A 83 14.16 9.18 3.10
C PRO A 83 14.09 7.78 3.69
N ALA A 84 13.89 7.71 5.03
CA ALA A 84 13.76 6.42 5.69
C ALA A 84 12.80 5.59 4.83
N PRO A 85 13.20 4.37 4.39
CA PRO A 85 12.36 3.59 3.50
C PRO A 85 10.98 3.60 4.12
N ALA A 86 9.96 3.95 3.34
CA ALA A 86 8.59 4.01 3.84
C ALA A 86 8.35 2.67 4.52
N TRP A 87 8.37 2.66 5.86
CA TRP A 87 8.31 1.44 6.63
C TRP A 87 6.88 0.95 6.46
N HIS A 88 6.68 0.13 5.42
CA HIS A 88 5.44 -0.58 5.26
C HIS A 88 5.35 -1.48 6.48
N CYS A 89 4.43 -1.14 7.38
CA CYS A 89 4.13 -1.96 8.53
C CYS A 89 3.51 -3.28 8.04
N VAL A 90 4.38 -4.24 7.75
CA VAL A 90 4.02 -5.55 7.24
C VAL A 90 4.73 -6.59 8.07
N ASP A 91 4.09 -7.73 8.24
CA ASP A 91 4.76 -8.89 8.76
C ASP A 91 5.77 -9.38 7.71
N VAL A 92 7.01 -9.62 8.16
CA VAL A 92 8.08 -10.14 7.30
C VAL A 92 7.79 -11.61 6.97
N ARG A 93 7.15 -12.32 7.90
CA ARG A 93 6.74 -13.72 7.72
C ARG A 93 5.26 -13.84 7.38
N HIS A 94 4.93 -14.92 6.67
CA HIS A 94 3.58 -15.23 6.26
C HIS A 94 2.78 -16.00 7.31
N ASP A 95 3.43 -16.58 8.33
CA ASP A 95 2.83 -17.43 9.36
C ASP A 95 2.44 -16.67 10.64
N CYS A 96 2.53 -15.34 10.64
CA CYS A 96 2.13 -14.51 11.79
C CYS A 96 0.64 -14.62 12.14
N TRP A 97 -0.22 -15.03 11.19
CA TRP A 97 -1.64 -15.31 11.45
C TRP A 97 -1.87 -16.38 12.53
N TRP A 98 -0.89 -17.28 12.73
CA TRP A 98 -0.97 -18.31 13.77
C TRP A 98 -1.14 -17.69 15.16
N ILE A 99 -0.51 -16.54 15.42
CA ILE A 99 -0.61 -15.84 16.71
C ILE A 99 -2.05 -15.44 16.99
N GLY A 100 -2.69 -14.76 16.02
CA GLY A 100 -4.08 -14.33 16.14
C GLY A 100 -5.08 -15.48 16.23
N LYS A 101 -4.73 -16.67 15.72
CA LYS A 101 -5.60 -17.85 15.81
C LYS A 101 -5.49 -18.57 17.16
N HIS A 102 -4.29 -18.62 17.74
CA HIS A 102 -4.01 -19.43 18.94
C HIS A 102 -4.02 -18.63 20.24
N HIS A 103 -4.05 -17.30 20.17
CA HIS A 103 -4.04 -16.44 21.33
C HIS A 103 -5.16 -15.40 21.23
N SER A 104 -6.07 -15.41 22.20
CA SER A 104 -7.15 -14.43 22.30
C SER A 104 -6.63 -13.02 22.62
N ASP A 105 -5.52 -12.93 23.36
CA ASP A 105 -4.81 -11.69 23.65
C ASP A 105 -3.45 -11.67 22.93
N VAL A 106 -3.48 -11.22 21.69
CA VAL A 106 -2.29 -11.11 20.83
C VAL A 106 -1.28 -10.13 21.41
N ALA A 107 -1.74 -9.03 22.02
CA ALA A 107 -0.85 -8.01 22.57
C ALA A 107 -0.04 -8.55 23.74
N ALA A 108 -0.71 -9.18 24.72
CA ALA A 108 -0.02 -9.78 25.87
C ALA A 108 0.96 -10.88 25.46
N TYR A 109 0.58 -11.71 24.47
CA TYR A 109 1.47 -12.75 23.94
C TYR A 109 2.71 -12.15 23.27
N CYS A 110 2.52 -11.14 22.42
CA CYS A 110 3.62 -10.46 21.73
C CYS A 110 4.56 -9.79 22.75
N ASP A 111 4.04 -9.06 23.74
CA ASP A 111 4.85 -8.40 24.77
C ASP A 111 5.67 -9.40 25.59
N LYS A 112 5.06 -10.53 25.98
CA LYS A 112 5.75 -11.61 26.70
C LYS A 112 6.91 -12.21 25.89
N HIS A 113 6.78 -12.23 24.56
CA HIS A 113 7.74 -12.87 23.67
C HIS A 113 8.48 -11.87 22.75
N LYS A 114 8.54 -10.59 23.11
CA LYS A 114 9.09 -9.51 22.27
C LYS A 114 10.54 -9.73 21.83
N ASP A 115 11.32 -10.50 22.58
CA ASP A 115 12.72 -10.79 22.27
C ASP A 115 12.89 -11.95 21.28
N ASN A 116 11.84 -12.73 21.04
CA ASN A 116 11.86 -13.85 20.10
C ASN A 116 11.94 -13.34 18.64
N ASN A 117 12.87 -13.91 17.87
CA ASN A 117 13.07 -13.56 16.46
C ASN A 117 11.83 -13.80 15.59
N PHE A 118 10.99 -14.77 15.94
CA PHE A 118 9.68 -14.99 15.29
C PHE A 118 8.76 -13.78 15.51
N ILE A 119 8.65 -13.31 16.75
CA ILE A 119 7.77 -12.20 17.14
C ILE A 119 8.25 -10.87 16.55
N LYS A 120 9.57 -10.64 16.52
CA LYS A 120 10.17 -9.45 15.89
C LYS A 120 9.85 -9.32 14.39
N GLN A 121 9.56 -10.44 13.73
CA GLN A 121 9.19 -10.48 12.31
C GLN A 121 7.68 -10.30 12.07
N CYS A 122 6.86 -10.34 13.12
CA CYS A 122 5.41 -10.18 13.07
C CYS A 122 4.97 -8.78 13.52
N GLN A 123 5.62 -7.74 12.98
CA GLN A 123 5.47 -6.36 13.45
C GLN A 123 4.05 -5.81 13.36
N ARG A 124 3.31 -6.15 12.29
CA ARG A 124 1.93 -5.70 12.10
C ARG A 124 0.98 -6.49 12.98
N THR A 125 1.14 -7.82 13.03
CA THR A 125 0.32 -8.69 13.88
C THR A 125 0.47 -8.34 15.36
N CYS A 126 1.69 -8.06 15.81
CA CYS A 126 1.98 -7.66 17.18
C CYS A 126 1.80 -6.17 17.47
N GLY A 127 1.41 -5.36 16.49
CA GLY A 127 1.19 -3.91 16.66
C GLY A 127 2.46 -3.09 16.95
N TYR A 128 3.65 -3.65 16.77
CA TYR A 128 4.94 -2.95 16.95
C TYR A 128 5.19 -1.87 15.91
N CYS A 129 4.51 -1.98 14.76
CA CYS A 129 4.42 -0.89 13.82
C CYS A 129 2.98 -0.42 13.75
N LYS A 130 2.82 0.90 13.69
CA LYS A 130 1.56 1.49 13.27
C LYS A 130 1.57 1.44 11.76
N ALA A 131 0.66 0.68 11.16
CA ALA A 131 0.43 0.83 9.74
C ALA A 131 0.09 2.29 9.50
N THR A 132 0.97 2.99 8.76
CA THR A 132 0.61 4.26 8.16
C THR A 132 -0.71 3.96 7.48
N ALA A 133 -1.78 4.64 7.93
CA ALA A 133 -3.07 4.53 7.26
C ALA A 133 -2.75 4.67 5.78
N PRO A 134 -3.20 3.73 4.92
CA PRO A 134 -2.84 3.80 3.51
C PRO A 134 -3.16 5.23 3.09
N HIS A 135 -2.15 5.96 2.62
CA HIS A 135 -2.35 7.30 2.10
C HIS A 135 -3.13 7.06 0.81
N TRP A 136 -4.45 6.94 0.92
CA TRP A 136 -5.37 6.94 -0.21
C TRP A 136 -5.32 8.37 -0.74
N GLY A 137 -4.29 8.65 -1.55
CA GLY A 137 -4.00 10.00 -2.02
C GLY A 137 -5.23 10.55 -2.73
N ALA A 138 -5.76 11.68 -2.26
CA ALA A 138 -6.86 12.50 -2.80
C ALA A 138 -8.16 11.81 -3.29
N GLY A 139 -8.23 10.48 -3.35
CA GLY A 139 -9.30 9.70 -3.94
C GLY A 139 -9.41 8.38 -3.22
N CYS A 140 -10.44 8.26 -2.38
CA CYS A 140 -10.87 6.98 -1.84
C CYS A 140 -11.61 6.23 -2.96
N VAL A 141 -10.85 5.48 -3.76
CA VAL A 141 -11.35 4.68 -4.87
C VAL A 141 -10.92 3.24 -4.69
N ASP A 142 -11.79 2.33 -5.12
CA ASP A 142 -11.44 0.92 -5.22
C ASP A 142 -10.46 0.73 -6.38
N LEU A 143 -9.39 -0.04 -6.14
CA LEU A 143 -8.35 -0.33 -7.14
C LEU A 143 -8.78 -1.41 -8.13
N ARG A 144 -9.88 -2.13 -7.84
CA ARG A 144 -10.48 -3.14 -8.71
C ARG A 144 -11.94 -2.80 -9.00
N ASN A 145 -12.42 -3.28 -10.14
CA ASN A 145 -13.80 -3.14 -10.57
C ASN A 145 -14.76 -4.23 -10.02
N ASP A 146 -14.22 -5.30 -9.45
CA ASP A 146 -14.99 -6.44 -8.93
C ASP A 146 -15.22 -6.38 -7.41
N CYS A 147 -14.93 -5.25 -6.75
CA CYS A 147 -15.12 -5.05 -5.33
C CYS A 147 -16.59 -5.20 -4.88
N SER A 148 -17.55 -4.97 -5.78
CA SER A 148 -18.98 -5.21 -5.54
C SER A 148 -19.30 -6.67 -5.19
N ARG A 149 -18.44 -7.63 -5.59
CA ARG A 149 -18.60 -9.05 -5.22
C ARG A 149 -18.39 -9.29 -3.73
N ILE A 150 -17.75 -8.39 -2.99
CA ILE A 150 -17.56 -8.54 -1.55
C ILE A 150 -18.93 -8.61 -0.83
N ALA A 151 -19.91 -7.83 -1.30
CA ALA A 151 -21.28 -7.84 -0.79
C ALA A 151 -22.03 -9.16 -1.02
N GLN A 152 -21.51 -10.06 -1.88
CA GLN A 152 -22.10 -11.39 -2.08
C GLN A 152 -21.68 -12.38 -0.99
N TYR A 153 -20.57 -12.11 -0.29
CA TYR A 153 -20.06 -13.01 0.75
C TYR A 153 -20.65 -12.73 2.13
N SER A 154 -21.18 -11.53 2.38
CA SER A 154 -21.73 -11.14 3.67
C SER A 154 -22.71 -9.98 3.53
N HIS A 155 -23.81 -10.02 4.29
CA HIS A 155 -24.72 -8.88 4.46
C HIS A 155 -24.06 -7.75 5.26
N ASP A 156 -23.10 -8.07 6.12
CA ASP A 156 -22.23 -7.12 6.81
C ASP A 156 -20.88 -7.07 6.10
N VAL A 157 -20.78 -6.19 5.11
CA VAL A 157 -19.56 -6.00 4.30
C VAL A 157 -18.43 -5.42 5.14
N GLU A 158 -18.74 -4.48 6.02
CA GLU A 158 -17.75 -3.79 6.86
C GLU A 158 -17.11 -4.77 7.85
N GLY A 159 -17.92 -5.54 8.58
CA GLY A 159 -17.44 -6.58 9.49
C GLY A 159 -16.65 -7.68 8.78
N TYR A 160 -17.10 -8.10 7.59
CA TYR A 160 -16.36 -9.05 6.76
C TYR A 160 -14.99 -8.50 6.35
N CYS A 161 -14.93 -7.27 5.85
CA CYS A 161 -13.70 -6.62 5.45
C CYS A 161 -12.75 -6.42 6.63
N HIS A 162 -13.25 -6.01 7.81
CA HIS A 162 -12.44 -5.89 9.02
C HIS A 162 -11.80 -7.21 9.43
N THR A 163 -12.57 -8.30 9.40
CA THR A 163 -12.09 -9.65 9.71
C THR A 163 -11.05 -10.13 8.70
N HIS A 164 -11.23 -9.79 7.42
CA HIS A 164 -10.41 -10.27 6.31
C HIS A 164 -9.46 -9.21 5.74
N ARG A 165 -9.05 -8.22 6.56
CA ARG A 165 -8.24 -7.06 6.14
C ARG A 165 -6.87 -7.43 5.55
N SER A 166 -6.39 -8.65 5.79
CA SER A 166 -5.15 -9.18 5.23
C SER A 166 -5.29 -9.71 3.80
N ILE A 167 -6.51 -10.00 3.33
CA ILE A 167 -6.74 -10.54 1.99
C ILE A 167 -6.47 -9.46 0.94
N ALA A 168 -5.73 -9.83 -0.12
CA ALA A 168 -5.36 -8.91 -1.20
C ALA A 168 -6.58 -8.26 -1.88
N LEU A 169 -7.68 -9.01 -2.06
CA LEU A 169 -8.96 -8.50 -2.55
C LEU A 169 -9.47 -7.33 -1.67
N ILE A 170 -9.49 -7.53 -0.35
CA ILE A 170 -9.99 -6.56 0.62
C ILE A 170 -9.10 -5.31 0.69
N GLN A 171 -7.79 -5.49 0.56
CA GLN A 171 -6.84 -4.36 0.49
C GLN A 171 -6.98 -3.52 -0.78
N GLN A 172 -7.50 -4.09 -1.86
CA GLN A 172 -7.73 -3.39 -3.12
C GLN A 172 -9.12 -2.76 -3.21
N CYS A 173 -9.96 -2.93 -2.20
CA CYS A 173 -11.35 -2.46 -2.18
C CYS A 173 -11.66 -1.54 -0.96
N PRO A 174 -10.84 -0.51 -0.70
CA PRO A 174 -10.98 0.32 0.50
C PRO A 174 -12.26 1.13 0.60
N ARG A 175 -12.88 1.52 -0.52
CA ARG A 175 -14.11 2.29 -0.53
C ARG A 175 -15.28 1.35 -0.28
N THR A 176 -15.32 0.20 -0.96
CA THR A 176 -16.33 -0.84 -0.71
C THR A 176 -16.26 -1.34 0.74
N CYS A 177 -15.05 -1.51 1.28
CA CYS A 177 -14.84 -1.97 2.66
C CYS A 177 -14.94 -0.87 3.72
N GLY A 178 -15.25 0.38 3.36
CA GLY A 178 -15.36 1.50 4.32
C GLY A 178 -14.03 1.92 4.97
N PHE A 179 -12.89 1.42 4.52
CA PHE A 179 -11.56 1.77 5.05
C PHE A 179 -11.10 3.18 4.70
N CYS A 180 -11.77 3.81 3.74
CA CYS A 180 -11.60 5.22 3.47
C CYS A 180 -12.96 5.89 3.31
N LYS A 181 -13.04 7.15 3.70
CA LYS A 181 -14.19 8.00 3.35
C LYS A 181 -13.92 8.60 1.99
N ALA A 182 -14.89 8.47 1.08
CA ALA A 182 -14.92 9.31 -0.11
C ALA A 182 -14.81 10.77 0.33
N PRO A 183 -14.05 11.62 -0.39
CA PRO A 183 -14.14 13.06 -0.16
C PRO A 183 -15.62 13.44 -0.19
N ALA A 184 -16.04 14.25 0.78
CA ALA A 184 -17.41 14.75 0.81
C ALA A 184 -17.73 15.30 -0.59
N PRO A 185 -18.87 14.90 -1.20
CA PRO A 185 -19.25 15.44 -2.49
C PRO A 185 -19.18 16.97 -2.40
N ALA A 186 -18.53 17.59 -3.39
CA ALA A 186 -18.39 19.04 -3.41
C ALA A 186 -19.75 19.69 -3.18
N LEU A 187 -19.80 20.73 -2.34
CA LEU A 187 -20.98 21.55 -2.05
C LEU A 187 -21.66 21.99 -3.37
N GLY A 188 -22.61 21.19 -3.83
CA GLY A 188 -23.17 21.28 -5.18
C GLY A 188 -23.61 19.92 -5.73
N CYS A 189 -24.08 19.02 -4.87
CA CYS A 189 -24.58 17.71 -5.27
C CYS A 189 -25.99 17.88 -5.86
N GLU A 190 -26.03 18.16 -7.16
CA GLU A 190 -27.26 18.22 -7.94
C GLU A 190 -27.37 16.97 -8.82
N ASP A 191 -28.60 16.61 -9.14
CA ASP A 191 -28.85 15.56 -10.11
C ASP A 191 -28.43 16.03 -11.51
N THR A 192 -27.68 15.19 -12.21
CA THR A 192 -27.25 15.49 -13.60
C THR A 192 -28.37 15.26 -14.61
N ARG A 193 -29.48 14.66 -14.17
CA ARG A 193 -30.68 14.39 -14.96
C ARG A 193 -31.91 14.99 -14.29
N SER A 194 -32.86 15.43 -15.11
CA SER A 194 -34.12 16.03 -14.64
C SER A 194 -35.19 15.00 -14.30
N ASP A 195 -35.04 13.75 -14.73
CA ASP A 195 -36.03 12.69 -14.54
C ASP A 195 -35.72 11.75 -13.36
N CYS A 196 -34.81 12.16 -12.47
CA CYS A 196 -34.41 11.37 -11.30
C CYS A 196 -35.57 11.05 -10.34
N ASP A 197 -36.59 11.89 -10.27
CA ASP A 197 -37.80 11.64 -9.47
C ASP A 197 -38.58 10.41 -9.96
N THR A 198 -38.42 10.03 -11.22
CA THR A 198 -39.12 8.91 -11.85
C THR A 198 -38.43 7.56 -11.65
N ILE A 199 -37.32 7.49 -10.90
CA ILE A 199 -36.61 6.23 -10.61
C ILE A 199 -37.61 5.22 -10.02
N ASN A 200 -37.86 4.17 -10.80
CA ASN A 200 -38.88 3.20 -10.51
C ASN A 200 -38.35 2.17 -9.52
N HIS A 201 -38.90 2.19 -8.31
CA HIS A 201 -38.45 1.40 -7.15
C HIS A 201 -39.58 0.48 -6.68
N ILE A 202 -40.34 -0.11 -7.62
CA ILE A 202 -41.55 -0.89 -7.32
C ILE A 202 -41.27 -1.94 -6.25
N GLY A 203 -41.91 -1.79 -5.10
CA GLY A 203 -41.89 -2.76 -4.01
C GLY A 203 -40.73 -2.63 -3.02
N GLU A 204 -39.85 -1.64 -3.14
CA GLU A 204 -38.80 -1.38 -2.15
C GLU A 204 -38.59 0.11 -1.86
N PRO A 205 -38.06 0.49 -0.68
CA PRO A 205 -37.71 1.88 -0.41
C PRO A 205 -36.68 2.40 -1.41
N LYS A 206 -36.87 3.63 -1.91
CA LYS A 206 -35.97 4.29 -2.87
C LYS A 206 -34.51 4.26 -2.43
N ALA A 207 -34.25 4.46 -1.14
CA ALA A 207 -32.91 4.39 -0.56
C ALA A 207 -32.26 3.01 -0.73
N SER A 208 -33.01 1.92 -0.51
CA SER A 208 -32.53 0.54 -0.68
C SER A 208 -32.25 0.21 -2.15
N TYR A 209 -33.15 0.62 -3.05
CA TYR A 209 -32.96 0.49 -4.50
C TYR A 209 -31.69 1.21 -4.95
N CYS A 210 -31.54 2.48 -4.57
CA CYS A 210 -30.38 3.30 -4.91
C CYS A 210 -29.10 2.67 -4.36
N ALA A 211 -29.06 2.26 -3.09
CA ALA A 211 -27.88 1.62 -2.51
C ALA A 211 -27.44 0.37 -3.27
N ARG A 212 -28.41 -0.48 -3.66
CA ARG A 212 -28.16 -1.72 -4.41
C ARG A 212 -27.67 -1.47 -5.83
N LEU A 213 -28.15 -0.42 -6.48
CA LEU A 213 -27.86 -0.08 -7.87
C LEU A 213 -26.99 1.17 -8.01
N ARG A 214 -26.16 1.46 -7.01
CA ARG A 214 -25.35 2.70 -6.95
C ARG A 214 -24.44 2.93 -8.16
N MET A 215 -24.05 1.86 -8.86
CA MET A 215 -23.21 1.91 -10.06
C MET A 215 -23.99 1.94 -11.38
N ASP A 216 -25.32 1.80 -11.33
CA ASP A 216 -26.16 1.90 -12.52
C ASP A 216 -26.15 3.37 -13.02
N PRO A 217 -26.00 3.62 -14.34
CA PRO A 217 -26.05 4.96 -14.91
C PRO A 217 -27.31 5.75 -14.51
N ALA A 218 -28.47 5.09 -14.40
CA ALA A 218 -29.72 5.74 -14.02
C ALA A 218 -29.73 6.20 -12.55
N VAL A 219 -28.94 5.57 -11.68
CA VAL A 219 -28.89 5.88 -10.24
C VAL A 219 -27.70 6.80 -9.93
N SER A 220 -26.55 6.55 -10.55
CA SER A 220 -25.32 7.35 -10.37
C SER A 220 -25.44 8.79 -10.89
N GLN A 221 -26.32 9.03 -11.87
CA GLN A 221 -26.64 10.36 -12.39
C GLN A 221 -27.64 11.15 -11.52
N CYS A 222 -28.17 10.52 -10.46
CA CYS A 222 -29.18 11.06 -9.57
C CYS A 222 -28.74 11.08 -8.09
N PRO A 223 -27.55 11.60 -7.76
CA PRO A 223 -26.98 11.50 -6.42
C PRO A 223 -27.79 12.24 -5.33
N LYS A 224 -28.49 13.33 -5.68
CA LYS A 224 -29.34 14.08 -4.74
C LYS A 224 -30.61 13.32 -4.46
N THR A 225 -31.26 12.87 -5.53
CA THR A 225 -32.48 12.08 -5.43
C THR A 225 -32.27 10.74 -4.73
N CYS A 226 -31.09 10.13 -4.85
CA CYS A 226 -30.73 8.88 -4.18
C CYS A 226 -30.09 9.04 -2.79
N GLY A 227 -29.91 10.28 -2.29
CA GLY A 227 -29.28 10.52 -0.99
C GLY A 227 -27.83 10.04 -0.92
N PHE A 228 -27.10 10.14 -2.02
CA PHE A 228 -25.65 9.88 -2.08
C PHE A 228 -24.81 11.12 -1.82
N CYS A 229 -25.48 12.29 -1.79
CA CYS A 229 -25.05 13.44 -1.02
C CYS A 229 -25.24 13.13 0.48
#